data_AF-A0A0W1RAQ2-F1
#
_entry.id   AF-A0A0W1RAQ2-F1
#
_cell.length_a   1.000
_cell.length_b   1.000
_cell.length_c   1.000
_cell.angle_alpha   90.00
_cell.angle_beta   90.00
_cell.angle_gamma   90.00
#
_symmetry.space_group_name_H-M   'P 1'
#
loop_
_entity.id
_entity.type
_entity.pdbx_description
1 polymer ?
#
loop_
_entity_poly.entity_id
_entity_poly.type
_entity_poly.pdbx_seq_one_letter_code
_entity_poly.pdbx_strand_id
1 'polypeptide(L)'
;MKTSAAVAAAAATVPALSGVAAAHFPVELDIDVQPGNDDNFVDLNEHEYVSVAVHRSVFLNGDGERETFDPTEREVAYRLGSRTALDDGAGARPTENGEVTETTTGHGEAAETTESLVLSFPVAETGLETGDDTVWLYWERDDSGEHGYAGVDTVSVYGGTPPADELVGLLRRLLRG
;
A
#
# COMPACT_ATOMS: atom_id res chain seq x y z
N MET A 1 18.75 18.74 -72.21
CA MET A 1 18.78 19.75 -71.15
C MET A 1 18.08 19.20 -69.91
N LYS A 2 18.68 19.42 -68.74
CA LYS A 2 18.27 18.93 -67.42
C LYS A 2 17.13 19.78 -66.87
N THR A 3 16.17 19.17 -66.18
CA THR A 3 15.43 19.81 -65.07
C THR A 3 15.12 18.75 -64.03
N SER A 4 15.94 18.73 -62.98
CA SER A 4 15.67 18.03 -61.72
C SER A 4 14.82 18.94 -60.84
N ALA A 5 13.68 18.44 -60.35
CA ALA A 5 12.93 19.07 -59.27
C ALA A 5 13.36 18.41 -57.95
N ALA A 6 13.93 19.19 -57.05
CA ALA A 6 14.24 18.76 -55.69
C ALA A 6 13.02 19.07 -54.80
N VAL A 7 12.49 18.06 -54.11
CA VAL A 7 11.49 18.22 -53.05
C VAL A 7 12.25 18.22 -51.73
N ALA A 8 12.20 19.33 -51.00
CA ALA A 8 12.79 19.47 -49.67
C ALA A 8 11.89 18.77 -48.64
N ALA A 9 12.43 17.79 -47.92
CA ALA A 9 11.75 17.17 -46.79
C ALA A 9 11.91 18.04 -45.55
N ALA A 10 10.80 18.56 -45.02
CA ALA A 10 10.78 19.22 -43.72
C ALA A 10 10.78 18.16 -42.62
N ALA A 11 11.91 18.03 -41.91
CA ALA A 11 11.98 17.20 -40.71
C ALA A 11 11.29 17.95 -39.54
N ALA A 12 10.12 17.47 -39.13
CA ALA A 12 9.45 17.95 -37.93
C ALA A 12 10.13 17.31 -36.70
N THR A 13 10.86 18.11 -35.93
CA THR A 13 11.41 17.68 -34.63
C THR A 13 10.28 17.67 -33.60
N VAL A 14 9.88 16.47 -33.16
CA VAL A 14 8.96 16.32 -32.03
C VAL A 14 9.74 16.65 -30.75
N PRO A 15 9.28 17.59 -29.90
CA PRO A 15 9.90 17.80 -28.61
C PRO A 15 9.64 16.56 -27.76
N ALA A 16 10.71 15.89 -27.32
CA ALA A 16 10.61 14.89 -26.26
C ALA A 16 10.25 15.63 -24.97
N LEU A 17 8.97 15.62 -24.63
CA LEU A 17 8.51 16.03 -23.30
C LEU A 17 9.02 14.96 -22.32
N SER A 18 10.18 15.20 -21.72
CA SER A 18 10.62 14.52 -20.51
C SER A 18 9.76 15.03 -19.35
N GLY A 19 8.48 14.68 -19.37
CA GLY A 19 7.61 14.80 -18.20
C GLY A 19 7.89 13.59 -17.33
N VAL A 20 8.47 13.81 -16.16
CA VAL A 20 8.42 12.82 -15.09
C VAL A 20 6.96 12.71 -14.71
N ALA A 21 6.25 11.78 -15.33
CA ALA A 21 5.02 11.27 -14.76
C ALA A 21 5.47 10.54 -13.50
N ALA A 22 5.34 11.18 -12.35
CA ALA A 22 5.14 10.44 -11.12
C ALA A 22 3.83 9.69 -11.34
N ALA A 23 3.92 8.44 -11.82
CA ALA A 23 2.78 7.57 -11.85
C ALA A 23 2.36 7.39 -10.38
N HIS A 24 1.28 8.05 -9.97
CA HIS A 24 0.43 7.48 -8.94
C HIS A 24 -0.08 6.17 -9.54
N PHE A 25 0.65 5.08 -9.31
CA PHE A 25 0.10 3.76 -9.53
C PHE A 25 -1.14 3.69 -8.62
N PRO A 26 -2.34 3.45 -9.15
CA PRO A 26 -3.43 3.11 -8.27
C PRO A 26 -2.97 1.87 -7.51
N VAL A 27 -2.93 1.96 -6.18
CA VAL A 27 -2.70 0.79 -5.34
C VAL A 27 -3.73 -0.26 -5.76
N GLU A 28 -3.25 -1.42 -6.20
CA GLU A 28 -4.10 -2.46 -6.76
C GLU A 28 -4.98 -3.08 -5.68
N LEU A 29 -4.51 -3.07 -4.42
CA LEU A 29 -5.29 -3.48 -3.25
C LEU A 29 -5.92 -2.26 -2.59
N ASP A 30 -7.23 -2.34 -2.38
CA ASP A 30 -7.97 -1.41 -1.53
C ASP A 30 -7.98 -1.96 -0.11
N ILE A 31 -7.40 -1.21 0.83
CA ILE A 31 -7.18 -1.68 2.20
C ILE A 31 -7.63 -0.64 3.22
N ASP A 32 -8.05 -1.11 4.38
CA ASP A 32 -8.40 -0.29 5.54
C ASP A 32 -7.71 -0.86 6.78
N VAL A 33 -6.81 -0.08 7.38
CA VAL A 33 -6.05 -0.49 8.57
C VAL A 33 -6.84 -0.10 9.81
N GLN A 34 -7.03 -1.09 10.69
CA GLN A 34 -7.88 -1.01 11.88
C GLN A 34 -9.34 -0.67 11.52
N PRO A 35 -9.99 -1.54 10.72
CA PRO A 35 -11.31 -1.26 10.18
C PRO A 35 -12.34 -1.00 11.29
N GLY A 36 -13.16 0.02 11.10
CA GLY A 36 -14.20 0.45 12.05
C GLY A 36 -13.76 1.49 13.07
N ASN A 37 -12.52 1.99 13.00
CA ASN A 37 -12.09 3.17 13.74
C ASN A 37 -12.29 4.44 12.90
N ASP A 38 -12.65 5.54 13.55
CA ASP A 38 -12.77 6.85 12.88
C ASP A 38 -11.40 7.44 12.49
N ASP A 39 -10.35 7.06 13.23
CA ASP A 39 -8.96 7.41 12.98
C ASP A 39 -8.13 6.11 12.83
N ASN A 40 -7.41 5.98 11.72
CA ASN A 40 -6.55 4.82 11.47
C ASN A 40 -5.26 4.99 12.31
N PHE A 41 -5.23 4.43 13.51
CA PHE A 41 -4.05 4.47 14.39
C PHE A 41 -3.59 3.09 14.85
N VAL A 42 -2.28 2.94 15.04
CA VAL A 42 -1.67 1.72 15.58
C VAL A 42 -0.88 2.10 16.82
N ASP A 43 -1.33 1.65 18.00
CA ASP A 43 -0.54 1.76 19.23
C ASP A 43 0.31 0.51 19.42
N LEU A 44 1.63 0.64 19.25
CA LEU A 44 2.59 -0.45 19.32
C LEU A 44 2.76 -1.04 20.73
N ASN A 45 2.32 -0.34 21.78
CA ASN A 45 2.38 -0.82 23.16
C ASN A 45 1.07 -1.49 23.61
N GLU A 46 -0.06 -1.04 23.08
CA GLU A 46 -1.39 -1.55 23.46
C GLU A 46 -1.88 -2.67 22.55
N HIS A 47 -1.54 -2.63 21.25
CA HIS A 47 -1.99 -3.63 20.29
C HIS A 47 -0.92 -4.70 20.04
N GLU A 48 -1.30 -5.97 20.24
CA GLU A 48 -0.47 -7.11 19.81
C GLU A 48 -0.58 -7.37 18.30
N TYR A 49 -1.69 -6.93 17.69
CA TYR A 49 -2.00 -7.16 16.28
C TYR A 49 -2.50 -5.89 15.57
N VAL A 50 -2.19 -5.79 14.28
CA VAL A 50 -2.79 -4.84 13.34
C VAL A 50 -3.85 -5.57 12.52
N SER A 51 -5.10 -5.16 12.65
CA SER A 51 -6.19 -5.65 11.80
C SER A 51 -6.20 -4.88 10.49
N VAL A 52 -6.38 -5.56 9.36
CA VAL A 52 -6.46 -4.95 8.03
C VAL A 52 -7.60 -5.59 7.26
N ALA A 53 -8.57 -4.79 6.81
CA ALA A 53 -9.56 -5.22 5.84
C ALA A 53 -8.99 -5.04 4.43
N VAL A 54 -9.09 -6.08 3.60
CA VAL A 54 -8.82 -6.01 2.17
C VAL A 54 -10.16 -6.03 1.45
N HIS A 55 -10.42 -5.02 0.64
CA HIS A 55 -11.65 -4.87 -0.12
C HIS A 55 -11.46 -5.37 -1.55
N ARG A 56 -12.57 -5.76 -2.17
CA ARG A 56 -12.59 -6.02 -3.60
C ARG A 56 -12.29 -4.72 -4.36
N SER A 57 -11.32 -4.77 -5.26
CA SER A 57 -10.90 -3.61 -6.06
C SER A 57 -10.98 -3.89 -7.56
N VAL A 58 -11.10 -2.81 -8.34
CA VAL A 58 -11.03 -2.84 -9.81
C VAL A 58 -10.04 -1.78 -10.27
N PHE A 59 -8.97 -2.19 -10.94
CA PHE A 59 -7.88 -1.31 -11.39
C PHE A 59 -7.50 -1.62 -12.84
N LEU A 60 -6.59 -0.81 -13.39
CA LEU A 60 -5.98 -1.07 -14.70
C LEU A 60 -4.62 -1.73 -14.48
N ASN A 61 -4.40 -2.88 -15.11
CA ASN A 61 -3.12 -3.58 -15.04
C ASN A 61 -2.05 -2.92 -15.93
N GLY A 62 -0.85 -3.50 -15.97
CA GLY A 62 0.28 -2.99 -16.76
C GLY A 62 0.01 -2.90 -18.28
N ASP A 63 -0.97 -3.64 -18.79
CA ASP A 63 -1.40 -3.61 -20.18
C ASP A 63 -2.54 -2.59 -20.44
N GLY A 64 -3.00 -1.91 -19.39
CA GLY A 64 -4.12 -0.97 -19.43
C GLY A 64 -5.49 -1.65 -19.49
N GLU A 65 -5.56 -2.95 -19.21
CA GLU A 65 -6.80 -3.71 -19.13
C GLU A 65 -7.39 -3.66 -17.72
N ARG A 66 -8.73 -3.70 -17.64
CA ARG A 66 -9.42 -3.76 -16.35
C ARG A 66 -9.22 -5.12 -15.70
N GLU A 67 -8.69 -5.11 -14.49
CA GLU A 67 -8.55 -6.29 -13.65
C GLU A 67 -9.36 -6.12 -12.35
N THR A 68 -9.83 -7.23 -11.79
CA THR A 68 -10.52 -7.27 -10.50
C THR A 68 -9.72 -8.12 -9.54
N PHE A 69 -9.47 -7.59 -8.35
CA PHE A 69 -8.94 -8.33 -7.23
C PHE A 69 -10.07 -8.59 -6.23
N ASP A 70 -10.42 -9.85 -6.03
CA ASP A 70 -11.37 -10.27 -5.01
C ASP A 70 -10.62 -11.05 -3.93
N PRO A 71 -10.41 -10.47 -2.73
CA PRO A 71 -9.59 -11.09 -1.70
C PRO A 71 -10.17 -12.41 -1.16
N THR A 72 -11.47 -12.65 -1.35
CA THR A 72 -12.15 -13.86 -0.88
C THR A 72 -11.91 -15.07 -1.80
N GLU A 73 -11.51 -14.82 -3.05
CA GLU A 73 -11.23 -15.85 -4.06
C GLU A 73 -9.73 -16.14 -4.23
N ARG A 74 -8.86 -15.49 -3.44
CA ARG A 74 -7.39 -15.61 -3.54
C ARG A 74 -6.79 -16.36 -2.36
N GLU A 75 -5.61 -16.93 -2.59
CA GLU A 75 -4.81 -17.49 -1.51
C GLU A 75 -4.31 -16.39 -0.56
N VAL A 76 -4.24 -16.74 0.72
CA VAL A 76 -3.78 -15.82 1.78
C VAL A 76 -2.26 -15.77 1.75
N ALA A 77 -1.74 -14.88 0.92
CA ALA A 77 -0.31 -14.68 0.69
C ALA A 77 0.10 -13.23 0.97
N TYR A 78 -0.32 -12.71 2.12
CA TYR A 78 -0.16 -11.30 2.47
C TYR A 78 1.06 -11.02 3.35
N ARG A 79 1.59 -9.80 3.21
CA ARG A 79 2.68 -9.28 4.02
C ARG A 79 2.49 -7.80 4.33
N LEU A 80 2.42 -7.47 5.62
CA LEU A 80 2.20 -6.12 6.13
C LEU A 80 3.48 -5.54 6.70
N GLY A 81 3.75 -4.26 6.44
CA GLY A 81 4.81 -3.58 7.17
C GLY A 81 5.08 -2.14 6.75
N SER A 82 6.13 -1.57 7.34
CA SER A 82 6.73 -0.34 6.83
C SER A 82 7.39 -0.61 5.47
N ARG A 83 7.53 0.43 4.65
CA ARG A 83 8.14 0.29 3.32
C ARG A 83 9.55 -0.32 3.39
N THR A 84 10.35 0.11 4.36
CA THR A 84 11.72 -0.39 4.59
C THR A 84 11.72 -1.87 4.94
N ALA A 85 10.86 -2.29 5.88
CA ALA A 85 10.78 -3.70 6.28
C ALA A 85 10.41 -4.60 5.09
N LEU A 86 9.45 -4.18 4.26
CA LEU A 86 9.04 -4.95 3.09
C LEU A 86 10.12 -4.99 2.01
N ASP A 87 10.85 -3.89 1.78
CA ASP A 87 11.97 -3.84 0.83
C ASP A 87 13.12 -4.78 1.23
N ASP A 88 13.31 -5.02 2.53
CA ASP A 88 14.27 -6.00 3.06
C ASP A 88 13.72 -7.45 3.06
N GLY A 89 12.50 -7.67 2.57
CA GLY A 89 11.81 -8.96 2.59
C GLY A 89 11.30 -9.39 3.97
N ALA A 90 11.38 -8.50 4.97
CA ALA A 90 10.74 -8.63 6.26
C ALA A 90 9.26 -8.21 6.17
N GLY A 91 8.59 -7.98 7.30
CA GLY A 91 7.16 -7.69 7.35
C GLY A 91 6.35 -8.89 7.81
N ALA A 92 5.24 -8.59 8.47
CA ALA A 92 4.38 -9.54 9.16
C ALA A 92 3.54 -10.35 8.16
N ARG A 93 3.43 -11.65 8.38
CA ARG A 93 2.41 -12.49 7.75
C ARG A 93 1.16 -12.54 8.64
N PRO A 94 -0.05 -12.74 8.08
CA PRO A 94 -1.24 -12.85 8.90
C PRO A 94 -1.17 -14.10 9.77
N THR A 95 -1.67 -14.03 11.01
CA THR A 95 -1.66 -15.17 11.95
C THR A 95 -2.57 -16.31 11.51
N GLU A 96 -3.63 -15.98 10.79
CA GLU A 96 -4.68 -16.88 10.32
C GLU A 96 -5.07 -16.53 8.88
N ASN A 97 -5.97 -17.32 8.29
CA ASN A 97 -6.45 -17.08 6.92
C ASN A 97 -7.37 -15.85 6.78
N GLY A 98 -7.67 -15.17 7.89
CA GLY A 98 -8.61 -14.06 7.93
C GLY A 98 -10.08 -14.48 8.03
N GLU A 99 -10.92 -13.48 8.22
CA GLU A 99 -12.36 -13.61 8.33
C GLU A 99 -13.04 -12.79 7.23
N VAL A 100 -13.98 -13.41 6.50
CA VAL A 100 -14.80 -12.69 5.53
C VAL A 100 -15.89 -11.93 6.28
N THR A 101 -15.88 -10.60 6.13
CA THR A 101 -16.86 -9.71 6.76
C THR A 101 -17.65 -8.96 5.69
N GLU A 102 -18.96 -8.85 5.88
CA GLU A 102 -19.86 -8.07 5.03
C GLU A 102 -20.00 -6.64 5.57
N THR A 103 -19.70 -5.66 4.73
CA THR A 103 -19.99 -4.24 5.00
C THR A 103 -21.12 -3.79 4.10
N THR A 104 -22.15 -3.20 4.70
CA THR A 104 -23.24 -2.58 3.93
C THR A 104 -23.09 -1.07 3.97
N THR A 105 -22.89 -0.47 2.80
CA THR A 105 -22.80 0.98 2.64
C THR A 105 -24.09 1.52 2.01
N GLY A 106 -24.46 2.77 2.34
CA GLY A 106 -25.70 3.38 1.86
C GLY A 106 -26.94 3.02 2.69
N HIS A 107 -28.12 3.46 2.23
CA HIS A 107 -29.39 3.31 2.94
C HIS A 107 -30.54 2.95 1.99
N GLY A 108 -31.49 2.15 2.48
CA GLY A 108 -32.69 1.78 1.73
C GLY A 108 -32.39 0.85 0.55
N GLU A 109 -33.11 1.03 -0.57
CA GLU A 109 -32.97 0.18 -1.77
C GLU A 109 -31.65 0.37 -2.53
N ALA A 110 -30.86 1.40 -2.19
CA ALA A 110 -29.55 1.67 -2.76
C ALA A 110 -28.40 1.20 -1.85
N ALA A 111 -28.69 0.41 -0.81
CA ALA A 111 -27.66 -0.18 0.02
C ALA A 111 -26.87 -1.23 -0.78
N GLU A 112 -25.54 -1.12 -0.74
CA GLU A 112 -24.64 -2.06 -1.38
C GLU A 112 -23.90 -2.84 -0.29
N THR A 113 -23.99 -4.18 -0.35
CA THR A 113 -23.25 -5.08 0.53
C THR A 113 -22.02 -5.56 -0.21
N THR A 114 -20.86 -5.33 0.40
CA THR A 114 -19.55 -5.75 -0.10
C THR A 114 -18.87 -6.66 0.91
N GLU A 115 -18.30 -7.75 0.44
CA GLU A 115 -17.45 -8.63 1.24
C GLU A 115 -16.01 -8.10 1.27
N SER A 116 -15.36 -8.26 2.41
CA SER A 116 -13.97 -7.90 2.66
C SER A 116 -13.30 -9.02 3.43
N LEU A 117 -12.00 -9.23 3.21
CA LEU A 117 -11.20 -10.18 3.99
C LEU A 117 -10.45 -9.42 5.08
N VAL A 118 -10.78 -9.70 6.34
CA VAL A 118 -10.12 -9.09 7.51
C VAL A 118 -9.00 -9.99 8.00
N LEU A 119 -7.78 -9.47 8.04
CA LEU A 119 -6.56 -10.18 8.42
C LEU A 119 -5.97 -9.56 9.69
N SER A 120 -5.33 -10.38 10.52
CA SER A 120 -4.62 -9.92 11.74
C SER A 120 -3.12 -10.17 11.60
N PHE A 121 -2.32 -9.12 11.77
CA PHE A 121 -0.86 -9.16 11.60
C PHE A 121 -0.15 -8.86 12.93
N PRO A 122 0.84 -9.65 13.35
CA PRO A 122 1.58 -9.38 14.59
C PRO A 122 2.38 -8.08 14.47
N VAL A 123 2.12 -7.12 15.38
CA VAL A 123 2.78 -5.81 15.38
C VAL A 123 4.31 -5.92 15.38
N ALA A 124 4.84 -6.86 16.16
CA ALA A 124 6.27 -7.07 16.34
C ALA A 124 7.03 -7.41 15.03
N GLU A 125 6.34 -7.89 14.00
CA GLU A 125 6.94 -8.29 12.73
C GLU A 125 6.72 -7.27 11.61
N THR A 126 5.86 -6.27 11.82
CA THR A 126 5.52 -5.25 10.81
C THR A 126 6.68 -4.31 10.50
N GLY A 127 7.61 -4.13 11.46
CA GLY A 127 8.66 -3.12 11.36
C GLY A 127 8.13 -1.70 11.31
N LEU A 128 6.91 -1.46 11.85
CA LEU A 128 6.38 -0.12 12.06
C LEU A 128 7.05 0.54 13.26
N GLU A 129 7.35 1.82 13.13
CA GLU A 129 7.98 2.64 14.15
C GLU A 129 7.08 3.83 14.52
N THR A 130 7.29 4.40 15.71
CA THR A 130 6.58 5.61 16.13
C THR A 130 6.76 6.72 15.10
N GLY A 131 5.65 7.33 14.68
CA GLY A 131 5.68 8.41 13.69
C GLY A 131 5.64 7.97 12.24
N ASP A 132 5.59 6.66 11.96
CA ASP A 132 5.16 6.18 10.64
C ASP A 132 3.75 6.68 10.34
N ASP A 133 3.56 7.14 9.10
CA ASP A 133 2.30 7.70 8.59
C ASP A 133 1.64 6.82 7.54
N THR A 134 2.32 5.76 7.09
CA THR A 134 1.90 4.92 5.98
C THR A 134 2.22 3.47 6.26
N VAL A 135 1.22 2.60 6.10
CA VAL A 135 1.37 1.14 6.16
C VAL A 135 1.22 0.57 4.76
N TRP A 136 2.04 -0.44 4.44
CA TRP A 136 2.02 -1.13 3.16
C TRP A 136 1.58 -2.57 3.33
N LEU A 137 0.76 -3.05 2.40
CA LEU A 137 0.35 -4.45 2.28
C LEU A 137 0.74 -4.97 0.91
N TYR A 138 1.48 -6.08 0.88
CA TYR A 138 1.73 -6.84 -0.35
C TYR A 138 0.97 -8.14 -0.37
N TRP A 139 0.45 -8.49 -1.53
CA TRP A 139 -0.02 -9.83 -1.85
C TRP A 139 1.00 -10.49 -2.80
N GLU A 140 1.54 -11.62 -2.38
CA GLU A 140 2.52 -12.42 -3.12
C GLU A 140 1.77 -13.37 -4.07
N ARG A 141 2.06 -13.33 -5.38
CA ARG A 141 1.39 -14.19 -6.38
C ARG A 141 1.79 -15.66 -6.24
N ASP A 142 3.03 -15.88 -5.87
CA ASP A 142 3.66 -17.18 -5.72
C ASP A 142 4.90 -17.06 -4.80
N ASP A 143 5.53 -18.20 -4.50
CA ASP A 143 6.70 -18.28 -3.62
C ASP A 143 7.98 -17.64 -4.22
N SER A 144 7.93 -17.06 -5.44
CA SER A 144 9.12 -16.46 -6.08
C SER A 144 9.60 -15.18 -5.39
N GLY A 145 8.73 -14.55 -4.60
CA GLY A 145 9.00 -13.25 -3.98
C GLY A 145 8.85 -12.06 -4.92
N GLU A 146 8.42 -12.26 -6.18
CA GLU A 146 7.94 -11.15 -7.01
C GLU A 146 6.60 -10.66 -6.44
N HIS A 147 6.56 -9.40 -5.99
CA HIS A 147 5.36 -8.80 -5.42
C HIS A 147 4.23 -8.81 -6.45
N GLY A 148 3.07 -9.37 -6.06
CA GLY A 148 1.89 -9.43 -6.91
C GLY A 148 1.21 -8.07 -6.99
N TYR A 149 0.52 -7.71 -5.91
CA TYR A 149 -0.24 -6.47 -5.81
C TYR A 149 0.06 -5.75 -4.51
N ALA A 150 -0.06 -4.42 -4.52
CA ALA A 150 0.21 -3.58 -3.35
C ALA A 150 -1.00 -2.73 -2.96
N GLY A 151 -1.15 -2.55 -1.65
CA GLY A 151 -2.06 -1.60 -1.01
C GLY A 151 -1.31 -0.72 -0.02
N VAL A 152 -1.80 0.49 0.20
CA VAL A 152 -1.31 1.38 1.25
C VAL A 152 -2.46 2.04 1.95
N ASP A 153 -2.28 2.30 3.22
CA ASP A 153 -3.20 3.11 4.02
C ASP A 153 -2.42 4.12 4.86
N THR A 154 -3.04 5.26 5.12
CA THR A 154 -2.49 6.29 5.99
C THR A 154 -2.83 5.96 7.43
N VAL A 155 -1.83 5.91 8.30
CA VAL A 155 -2.02 5.59 9.71
C VAL A 155 -1.35 6.62 10.60
N SER A 156 -1.67 6.64 11.89
CA SER A 156 -0.84 7.27 12.91
C SER A 156 -0.28 6.19 13.84
N VAL A 157 1.03 5.97 13.82
CA VAL A 157 1.67 4.98 14.69
C VAL A 157 2.20 5.62 15.97
N TYR A 158 1.72 5.12 17.11
CA TYR A 158 2.07 5.59 18.46
C TYR A 158 2.70 4.47 19.29
N GLY A 159 3.36 4.84 20.38
CA GLY A 159 4.00 3.86 21.27
C GLY A 159 5.25 3.23 20.65
N GLY A 160 5.77 2.16 21.25
CA GLY A 160 7.02 1.53 20.84
C GLY A 160 8.25 2.06 21.59
N THR A 161 9.40 1.42 21.38
CA THR A 161 10.68 1.91 21.90
C THR A 161 11.23 2.93 20.90
N PRO A 162 11.47 4.20 21.30
CA PRO A 162 12.03 5.18 20.39
C PRO A 162 13.36 4.68 19.83
N PRO A 163 13.65 4.85 18.53
CA PRO A 163 14.96 4.53 18.01
C PRO A 163 16.02 5.30 18.79
N ALA A 164 17.14 4.65 19.10
CA ALA A 164 18.17 5.20 19.98
C ALA A 164 18.65 6.60 19.54
N ASP A 165 18.61 6.87 18.23
CA ASP A 165 18.98 8.15 17.62
C ASP A 165 18.02 9.30 17.99
N GLU A 166 16.73 9.02 18.15
CA GLU A 166 15.74 9.99 18.61
C GLU A 166 15.97 10.36 20.08
N LEU A 167 16.25 9.34 20.89
CA LEU A 167 16.58 9.47 22.31
C LEU A 167 17.86 10.30 22.52
N VAL A 168 18.88 10.07 21.69
CA VAL A 168 20.11 10.88 21.65
C VAL A 168 19.83 12.31 21.20
N GLY A 169 18.96 12.51 20.21
CA GLY A 169 18.50 13.83 19.77
C GLY A 169 17.82 14.62 20.89
N LEU A 170 16.93 13.96 21.64
CA LEU A 170 16.16 14.54 22.74
C LEU A 170 17.05 14.90 23.93
N LEU A 171 18.00 14.02 24.29
CA LEU A 171 19.03 14.30 25.30
C LEU A 171 19.93 15.47 24.91
N ARG A 172 20.36 15.56 23.65
CA ARG A 172 21.17 16.70 23.16
C ARG A 172 20.40 18.01 23.21
N ARG A 173 19.09 17.99 22.98
CA ARG A 173 18.23 19.19 23.05
C ARG A 173 18.04 19.65 24.50
N LEU A 174 17.91 18.72 25.44
CA LEU A 174 17.82 19.02 26.88
C LEU A 174 19.14 19.52 27.48
N LEU A 175 20.28 18.98 27.02
CA LEU A 175 21.62 19.38 27.50
C LEU A 175 22.14 20.68 26.88
N ARG A 176 21.48 21.21 25.83
CA ARG A 176 21.77 22.51 25.20
C ARG A 176 20.79 23.60 25.61
N GLY A 177 19.86 23.29 26.53
CA GLY A 177 18.96 24.26 27.17
C GLY A 177 19.62 24.93 28.37
#